data_AF-A0AA43ERB6-F1
#
_entry.id   AF-A0AA43ERB6-F1
#
_cell.length_a   1.000
_cell.length_b   1.000
_cell.length_c   1.000
_cell.angle_alpha   90.00
_cell.angle_beta   90.00
_cell.angle_gamma   90.00
#
_symmetry.space_group_name_H-M   'P 1'
#
loop_
_entity.id
_entity.type
_entity.pdbx_description
1 polymer ?
#
loop_
_entity_poly.entity_id
_entity_poly.type
_entity_poly.pdbx_seq_one_letter_code
_entity_poly.pdbx_strand_id
1 'polypeptide(L)'
;MDRSMVATAWEQHCAIGWPQFASPDQGQLMTIDTVISGCVVFYLDSSDGLDDQRVAIVKDCLEDLDELTETLDAEPQTYFFRLRELGAMLLGDESRS
;
A
#
# COMPACT_ATOMS: atom_id res chain seq x y z
N MET A 1 6.25 12.42 -8.61
CA MET A 1 5.06 11.80 -9.24
C MET A 1 3.86 12.73 -9.03
N ASP A 2 2.69 12.56 -9.66
CA ASP A 2 1.55 13.46 -9.38
C ASP A 2 0.71 12.92 -8.22
N ARG A 3 0.59 13.71 -7.16
CA ARG A 3 -0.23 13.43 -5.98
C ARG A 3 -1.71 13.21 -6.32
N SER A 4 -2.20 13.79 -7.42
CA SER A 4 -3.54 13.51 -7.95
C SER A 4 -3.71 12.05 -8.38
N MET A 5 -2.64 11.41 -8.87
CA MET A 5 -2.64 9.99 -9.23
C MET A 5 -2.73 9.12 -7.97
N VAL A 6 -1.99 9.47 -6.91
CA VAL A 6 -2.06 8.77 -5.61
C VAL A 6 -3.46 8.87 -5.03
N ALA A 7 -4.08 10.06 -5.07
CA ALA A 7 -5.45 10.25 -4.60
C ALA A 7 -6.46 9.39 -5.39
N THR A 8 -6.35 9.38 -6.72
CA THR A 8 -7.24 8.57 -7.58
C THR A 8 -7.08 7.07 -7.31
N ALA A 9 -5.83 6.60 -7.20
CA ALA A 9 -5.55 5.20 -6.89
C ALA A 9 -6.06 4.81 -5.49
N TRP A 10 -5.94 5.72 -4.52
CA TRP A 10 -6.44 5.52 -3.16
C TRP A 10 -7.95 5.39 -3.12
N GLU A 11 -8.68 6.29 -3.78
CA GLU A 11 -10.14 6.23 -3.89
C GLU A 11 -10.61 4.91 -4.51
N GLN A 12 -9.93 4.45 -5.56
CA GLN A 12 -10.24 3.17 -6.21
C GLN A 12 -9.97 1.96 -5.31
N HIS A 13 -8.91 2.02 -4.51
CA HIS A 13 -8.58 0.96 -3.55
C HIS A 13 -9.63 0.89 -2.43
N CYS A 14 -10.00 2.03 -1.83
CA CYS A 14 -11.05 2.10 -0.81
C CYS A 14 -12.40 1.60 -1.31
N ALA A 15 -12.73 1.81 -2.59
CA ALA A 15 -14.01 1.41 -3.17
C ALA A 15 -14.19 -0.13 -3.26
N ILE A 16 -13.11 -0.91 -3.32
CA ILE A 16 -13.18 -2.37 -3.32
C ILE A 16 -13.49 -2.90 -1.92
N GLY A 17 -12.86 -2.29 -0.92
CA GLY A 17 -12.87 -2.78 0.45
C GLY A 17 -12.06 -4.07 0.64
N TRP A 18 -11.90 -4.46 1.90
CA TRP A 18 -11.13 -5.65 2.29
C TRP A 18 -11.76 -6.94 1.71
N PRO A 19 -10.99 -7.81 1.03
CA PRO A 19 -11.51 -9.00 0.37
C PRO A 19 -11.85 -10.12 1.37
N GLN A 20 -12.72 -11.04 0.97
CA GLN A 20 -12.97 -12.28 1.73
C GLN A 20 -12.03 -13.39 1.27
N PHE A 21 -11.23 -13.92 2.19
CA PHE A 21 -10.30 -15.03 1.93
C PHE A 21 -9.88 -15.72 3.22
N ALA A 22 -9.26 -16.90 3.09
CA ALA A 22 -8.65 -17.64 4.19
C ALA A 22 -7.15 -17.79 3.94
N SER A 23 -6.34 -17.28 4.85
CA SER A 23 -4.88 -17.45 4.85
C SER A 23 -4.40 -17.50 6.31
N PRO A 24 -3.39 -18.32 6.65
CA PRO A 24 -2.75 -18.24 7.96
C PRO A 24 -2.15 -16.86 8.24
N ASP A 25 -1.83 -16.09 7.20
CA ASP A 25 -1.14 -14.80 7.27
C ASP A 25 -2.11 -13.60 7.22
N GLN A 26 -3.42 -13.85 7.36
CA GLN A 26 -4.44 -12.79 7.28
C GLN A 26 -4.19 -11.64 8.27
N GLY A 27 -3.68 -11.93 9.47
CA GLY A 27 -3.32 -10.91 10.45
C GLY A 27 -2.14 -10.03 10.02
N GLN A 28 -1.14 -10.62 9.36
CA GLN A 28 0.00 -9.87 8.81
C GLN A 28 -0.44 -9.01 7.63
N LEU A 29 -1.23 -9.56 6.71
CA LEU A 29 -1.81 -8.82 5.59
C LEU A 29 -2.66 -7.63 6.05
N MET A 30 -3.44 -7.78 7.12
CA MET A 30 -4.23 -6.68 7.70
C MET A 30 -3.34 -5.59 8.33
N THR A 31 -2.22 -6.00 8.92
CA THR A 31 -1.23 -5.08 9.48
C THR A 31 -0.56 -4.26 8.36
N ILE A 32 -0.12 -4.92 7.30
CA ILE A 32 0.48 -4.27 6.12
C ILE A 32 -0.51 -3.29 5.48
N ASP A 33 -1.75 -3.72 5.28
CA ASP A 33 -2.85 -2.87 4.75
C ASP A 33 -3.04 -1.59 5.58
N THR A 34 -3.13 -1.74 6.90
CA THR A 34 -3.29 -0.61 7.83
C THR A 34 -2.12 0.35 7.75
N VAL A 35 -0.89 -0.18 7.71
CA VAL A 35 0.34 0.62 7.69
C VAL A 35 0.48 1.39 6.38
N ILE A 36 0.34 0.71 5.24
CA ILE A 36 0.43 1.36 3.91
C ILE A 36 -0.70 2.38 3.76
N SER A 37 -1.93 2.04 4.13
CA SER A 37 -3.08 2.96 4.11
C SER A 37 -2.82 4.22 4.96
N GLY A 38 -2.27 4.05 6.17
CA GLY A 38 -1.87 5.17 7.02
C GLY A 38 -0.81 6.07 6.38
N CYS A 39 0.13 5.49 5.64
CA CYS A 39 1.14 6.25 4.89
C CYS A 39 0.53 6.97 3.69
N VAL A 40 -0.42 6.37 2.98
CA VAL A 40 -1.16 7.02 1.89
C VAL A 40 -1.92 8.24 2.42
N VAL A 41 -2.69 8.08 3.50
CA VAL A 41 -3.44 9.17 4.12
C VAL A 41 -2.50 10.28 4.59
N PHE A 42 -1.42 9.92 5.30
CA PHE A 42 -0.42 10.89 5.73
C PHE A 42 0.20 11.65 4.54
N TYR A 43 0.57 10.93 3.48
CA TYR A 43 1.10 11.54 2.28
C TYR A 43 0.09 12.53 1.72
N LEU A 44 -1.16 12.14 1.50
CA LEU A 44 -2.20 13.00 0.91
C LEU A 44 -2.53 14.24 1.77
N ASP A 45 -2.46 14.13 3.09
CA ASP A 45 -2.73 15.22 4.04
C ASP A 45 -1.54 16.19 4.23
N SER A 46 -0.29 15.74 4.02
CA SER A 46 0.92 16.56 4.21
C SER A 46 1.42 17.17 2.90
N SER A 47 2.04 18.35 2.89
CA SER A 47 2.68 18.88 1.66
C SER A 47 4.06 18.26 1.35
N ASP A 48 4.69 17.65 2.36
CA ASP A 48 6.13 17.38 2.37
C ASP A 48 6.47 15.93 2.00
N GLY A 49 5.48 15.13 1.64
CA GLY A 49 5.67 13.72 1.30
C GLY A 49 5.79 12.83 2.54
N LEU A 50 6.48 11.69 2.41
CA LEU A 50 6.80 10.81 3.53
C LEU A 50 8.15 11.21 4.17
N ASP A 51 8.30 10.95 5.46
CA ASP A 51 9.61 11.01 6.12
C ASP A 51 10.39 9.69 5.98
N ASP A 52 11.70 9.74 6.24
CA ASP A 52 12.60 8.58 6.14
C ASP A 52 12.08 7.35 6.89
N GLN A 53 11.44 7.56 8.03
CA GLN A 53 10.88 6.48 8.85
C GLN A 53 9.71 5.80 8.11
N ARG A 54 8.77 6.56 7.57
CA ARG A 54 7.65 6.02 6.79
C ARG A 54 8.11 5.40 5.48
N VAL A 55 9.13 5.96 4.83
CA VAL A 55 9.76 5.38 3.63
C VAL A 55 10.32 3.99 3.93
N ALA A 56 11.07 3.83 5.02
CA ALA A 56 11.61 2.53 5.44
C ALA A 56 10.48 1.53 5.74
N ILE A 57 9.46 1.95 6.50
CA ILE A 57 8.31 1.11 6.83
C ILE A 57 7.57 0.64 5.57
N VAL A 58 7.34 1.52 4.60
CA VAL A 58 6.65 1.16 3.35
C VAL A 58 7.49 0.16 2.55
N LYS A 59 8.81 0.31 2.49
CA LYS A 59 9.70 -0.66 1.81
C LYS A 59 9.59 -2.05 2.43
N ASP A 60 9.74 -2.15 3.75
CA ASP A 60 9.63 -3.43 4.47
C ASP A 60 8.25 -4.08 4.23
N CYS A 61 7.19 -3.28 4.30
CA CYS A 61 5.83 -3.76 4.04
C CYS A 61 5.63 -4.26 2.60
N LEU A 62 6.26 -3.64 1.60
CA LEU A 62 6.15 -4.08 0.20
C LEU A 62 6.89 -5.39 -0.05
N GLU A 63 8.04 -5.59 0.58
CA GLU A 63 8.79 -6.86 0.51
C GLU A 63 7.96 -8.00 1.10
N ASP A 64 7.43 -7.81 2.32
CA ASP A 64 6.54 -8.79 2.95
C ASP A 64 5.28 -9.03 2.11
N LEU A 65 4.69 -7.99 1.52
CA LEU A 65 3.45 -8.11 0.73
C LEU A 65 3.64 -8.93 -0.53
N ASP A 66 4.78 -8.73 -1.23
CA ASP A 66 5.10 -9.49 -2.44
C ASP A 66 5.21 -11.00 -2.09
N GLU A 67 5.84 -11.37 -0.96
CA GLU A 67 5.94 -12.78 -0.51
C GLU A 67 4.59 -13.38 -0.08
N LEU A 68 3.80 -12.65 0.71
CA LEU A 68 2.55 -13.16 1.29
C LEU A 68 1.43 -13.35 0.27
N THR A 69 1.51 -12.67 -0.87
CA THR A 69 0.44 -12.66 -1.87
C THR A 69 0.64 -13.66 -3.01
N GLU A 70 1.79 -14.34 -3.09
CA GLU A 70 2.09 -15.33 -4.14
C GLU A 70 1.13 -16.52 -4.15
N THR A 71 0.60 -16.87 -2.97
CA THR A 71 -0.24 -18.07 -2.77
C THR A 71 -1.73 -17.77 -2.68
N LEU A 72 -2.12 -16.49 -2.76
CA LEU A 72 -3.52 -16.08 -2.67
C LEU A 72 -4.27 -16.33 -3.98
N ASP A 73 -5.58 -16.53 -3.86
CA ASP A 73 -6.49 -16.55 -5.01
C ASP A 73 -6.52 -15.17 -5.73
N ALA A 74 -6.97 -15.18 -6.99
CA ALA A 74 -6.90 -14.02 -7.87
C ALA A 74 -7.62 -12.75 -7.34
N GLU A 75 -8.74 -12.91 -6.61
CA GLU A 75 -9.51 -11.78 -6.09
C GLU A 75 -8.77 -11.06 -4.94
N PRO A 76 -8.37 -11.75 -3.85
CA PRO A 76 -7.50 -11.14 -2.82
C PRO A 76 -6.18 -10.63 -3.38
N GLN A 77 -5.57 -11.36 -4.32
CA GLN A 77 -4.32 -10.92 -4.96
C GLN A 77 -4.51 -9.59 -5.71
N THR A 78 -5.65 -9.37 -6.37
CA THR A 78 -5.94 -8.09 -7.03
C THR A 78 -6.04 -6.93 -6.05
N TYR A 79 -6.62 -7.15 -4.86
CA TYR A 79 -6.68 -6.13 -3.80
C TYR A 79 -5.27 -5.73 -3.34
N PHE A 80 -4.44 -6.73 -3.00
CA PHE A 80 -3.09 -6.48 -2.49
C PHE A 80 -2.14 -5.96 -3.56
N PHE A 81 -2.33 -6.31 -4.84
CA PHE A 81 -1.60 -5.71 -5.95
C PHE A 81 -1.83 -4.19 -6.01
N ARG A 82 -3.07 -3.72 -5.83
CA ARG A 82 -3.37 -2.27 -5.80
C ARG A 82 -2.77 -1.59 -4.57
N LEU A 83 -2.79 -2.27 -3.41
CA LEU A 83 -2.13 -1.78 -2.21
C LEU A 83 -0.61 -1.62 -2.43
N ARG A 84 0.01 -2.61 -3.09
CA ARG A 84 1.42 -2.58 -3.49
C ARG A 84 1.72 -1.43 -4.46
N GLU A 85 0.87 -1.21 -5.45
CA GLU A 85 1.01 -0.07 -6.38
C GLU A 85 0.96 1.26 -5.63
N LEU A 86 0.06 1.42 -4.66
CA LEU A 86 0.00 2.59 -3.79
C LEU A 86 1.31 2.78 -3.01
N GLY A 87 1.82 1.74 -2.35
CA GLY A 87 3.10 1.83 -1.65
C GLY A 87 4.26 2.20 -2.58
N ALA A 88 4.36 1.57 -3.75
CA ALA A 88 5.39 1.87 -4.75
C ALA A 88 5.29 3.30 -5.28
N MET A 89 4.06 3.80 -5.45
CA MET A 89 3.78 5.19 -5.76
C MET A 89 4.39 6.11 -4.69
N LEU A 90 4.11 5.89 -3.40
CA LEU A 90 4.68 6.71 -2.32
C LEU A 90 6.22 6.76 -2.35
N LEU A 91 6.88 5.65 -2.68
CA LEU A 91 8.33 5.57 -2.79
C LEU A 91 8.90 6.23 -4.06
N GLY A 92 8.11 6.31 -5.14
CA GLY A 92 8.51 6.93 -6.40
C GLY A 92 8.67 8.46 -6.33
N ASP A 93 8.20 9.10 -5.27
CA ASP A 93 8.39 10.54 -5.03
C ASP A 93 9.79 10.88 -4.48
N GLU A 94 10.47 9.92 -3.82
CA GLU A 94 11.83 10.06 -3.29
C GLU A 94 12.91 10.23 -4.37
N SER A 95 12.58 9.97 -5.63
CA SER A 95 13.50 10.15 -6.77
C SER A 95 13.67 11.63 -7.19
N ARG A 96 13.05 12.56 -6.46
CA ARG A 96 13.11 14.01 -6.67
C ARG A 96 13.46 14.76 -5.37
N SER A 97 14.58 14.39 -4.75
CA SER A 97 15.28 15.24 -3.77
C SER A 97 16.75 15.36 -4.14
#